data_AF-A0A497K6Z4-F1
#
_entry.id   AF-A0A497K6Z4-F1
#
_cell.length_a   1.000
_cell.length_b   1.000
_cell.length_c   1.000
_cell.angle_alpha   90.00
_cell.angle_beta   90.00
_cell.angle_gamma   90.00
#
_symmetry.space_group_name_H-M   'P 1'
#
loop_
_entity.id
_entity.type
_entity.pdbx_description
1 polymer ?
#
loop_
_entity_poly.entity_id
_entity_poly.type
_entity_poly.pdbx_seq_one_letter_code
_entity_poly.pdbx_strand_id
1 'polypeptide(L)'
;MGISSQCTDGKHVIMLDYDGITYEEMVEDVKRLQRRYKLPDAIIFKTKNGYHVYILKKVTYEELCKIIKDSKCDPWFKDEKCRENMKQVILRISKRGESTPIPQFYTVIESPFSNCEVSLAHWLLLRLVFEVPLNYPKCHDASEELKIFLYKTRRE
;
A
#
# COMPACT_ATOMS: atom_id res chain seq x y z
N MET A 1 13.45 0.61 -7.38
CA MET A 1 12.77 1.77 -6.78
C MET A 1 11.54 1.28 -6.03
N GLY A 2 11.25 1.91 -4.89
CA GLY A 2 10.05 1.67 -4.12
C GLY A 2 9.49 2.98 -3.60
N ILE A 3 8.20 3.01 -3.32
CA ILE A 3 7.51 4.17 -2.75
C ILE A 3 7.32 3.96 -1.26
N SER A 4 7.51 5.01 -0.48
CA SER A 4 7.22 4.95 0.95
C SER A 4 5.75 5.24 1.21
N SER A 5 5.20 4.58 2.23
CA SER A 5 3.90 4.89 2.84
C SER A 5 3.82 6.30 3.45
N GLN A 6 4.95 6.92 3.81
CA GLN A 6 4.96 8.15 4.60
C GLN A 6 4.54 9.38 3.78
N CYS A 7 3.64 10.16 4.34
CA CYS A 7 3.18 11.46 3.84
C CYS A 7 4.03 12.60 4.45
N THR A 8 3.92 13.80 3.88
CA THR A 8 4.68 14.99 4.33
C THR A 8 4.36 15.42 5.76
N ASP A 9 3.13 15.18 6.24
CA ASP A 9 2.68 15.46 7.60
C ASP A 9 3.04 14.37 8.62
N GLY A 10 3.85 13.37 8.23
CA GLY A 10 4.26 12.27 9.10
C GLY A 10 3.21 11.19 9.30
N LYS A 11 2.01 11.31 8.69
CA LYS A 11 1.05 10.20 8.57
C LYS A 11 1.48 9.22 7.48
N HIS A 12 0.72 8.15 7.31
CA HIS A 12 1.01 7.10 6.36
C HIS A 12 -0.23 6.72 5.55
N VAL A 13 -0.05 6.36 4.28
CA VAL A 13 -1.02 5.51 3.58
C VAL A 13 -0.81 4.05 3.99
N ILE A 14 -1.84 3.23 3.83
CA ILE A 14 -1.75 1.81 4.13
C ILE A 14 -1.26 1.09 2.89
N MET A 15 -0.15 0.37 3.05
CA MET A 15 0.50 -0.41 2.01
C MET A 15 0.75 -1.81 2.57
N LEU A 16 0.29 -2.83 1.85
CA LEU A 16 0.28 -4.22 2.29
C LEU A 16 0.90 -5.11 1.21
N ASP A 17 1.78 -6.03 1.62
CA ASP A 17 2.46 -7.00 0.74
C ASP A 17 1.96 -8.41 1.06
N TYR A 18 1.19 -8.97 0.14
CA TYR A 18 0.60 -10.30 0.25
C TYR A 18 1.34 -11.26 -0.67
N ASP A 19 2.36 -11.94 -0.15
CA ASP A 19 3.10 -12.98 -0.88
C ASP A 19 2.62 -14.39 -0.49
N GLY A 20 2.54 -15.28 -1.47
CA GLY A 20 2.25 -16.71 -1.24
C GLY A 20 0.79 -17.04 -0.89
N ILE A 21 -0.14 -16.10 -1.04
CA ILE A 21 -1.59 -16.33 -0.84
C ILE A 21 -2.38 -16.20 -2.15
N THR A 22 -3.55 -16.83 -2.19
CA THR A 22 -4.49 -16.72 -3.32
C THR A 22 -5.15 -15.34 -3.40
N TYR A 23 -5.74 -15.03 -4.56
CA TYR A 23 -6.50 -13.78 -4.72
C TYR A 23 -7.70 -13.73 -3.78
N GLU A 24 -8.40 -14.84 -3.64
CA GLU A 24 -9.60 -15.00 -2.82
C GLU A 24 -9.27 -14.76 -1.34
N GLU A 25 -8.17 -15.33 -0.84
CA GLU A 25 -7.70 -15.10 0.53
C GLU A 25 -7.33 -13.65 0.78
N MET A 26 -6.66 -13.00 -0.19
CA MET A 26 -6.33 -11.58 -0.12
C MET A 26 -7.59 -10.71 -0.09
N VAL A 27 -8.56 -10.98 -0.96
CA VAL A 27 -9.83 -10.25 -1.03
C VAL A 27 -10.61 -10.39 0.29
N GLU A 28 -10.70 -11.61 0.82
CA GLU A 28 -11.38 -11.86 2.10
C GLU A 28 -10.73 -11.05 3.24
N ASP A 29 -9.40 -11.05 3.30
CA ASP A 29 -8.63 -10.32 4.31
C ASP A 29 -8.80 -8.80 4.17
N VAL A 30 -8.65 -8.26 2.96
CA VAL A 30 -8.84 -6.82 2.69
C VAL A 30 -10.25 -6.38 3.06
N LYS A 31 -11.28 -7.14 2.67
CA LYS A 31 -12.67 -6.83 3.05
C LYS A 31 -12.89 -6.88 4.56
N ARG A 32 -12.24 -7.82 5.26
CA ARG A 32 -12.27 -7.89 6.73
C ARG A 32 -11.61 -6.65 7.36
N LEU A 33 -10.45 -6.23 6.86
CA LEU A 33 -9.75 -5.02 7.31
C LEU A 33 -10.58 -3.75 7.03
N GLN A 34 -11.18 -3.63 5.84
CA GLN A 34 -12.07 -2.53 5.49
C GLN A 34 -13.24 -2.40 6.48
N ARG A 35 -13.92 -3.51 6.82
CA ARG A 35 -15.00 -3.51 7.82
C ARG A 35 -14.52 -3.13 9.22
N ARG A 36 -13.37 -3.65 9.66
CA ARG A 36 -12.83 -3.48 11.01
C ARG A 36 -12.31 -2.07 11.25
N TYR A 37 -11.58 -1.49 10.29
CA TYR A 37 -10.90 -0.20 10.43
C TYR A 37 -11.57 0.94 9.64
N LYS A 38 -12.74 0.67 9.04
CA LYS A 38 -13.49 1.62 8.20
C LYS A 38 -12.59 2.20 7.10
N LEU A 39 -11.94 1.30 6.35
CA LEU A 39 -10.99 1.66 5.30
C LEU A 39 -11.72 1.82 3.95
N PRO A 40 -11.29 2.78 3.10
CA PRO A 40 -11.86 2.95 1.77
C PRO A 40 -11.41 1.87 0.80
N ASP A 41 -11.71 2.10 -0.47
CA ASP A 41 -11.31 1.27 -1.58
C ASP A 41 -9.84 0.89 -1.51
N ALA A 42 -9.57 -0.37 -1.84
CA ALA A 42 -8.22 -0.91 -1.88
C ALA A 42 -7.81 -1.13 -3.35
N ILE A 43 -6.72 -0.51 -3.76
CA ILE A 43 -6.16 -0.62 -5.09
C ILE A 43 -5.17 -1.79 -5.11
N ILE A 44 -5.43 -2.78 -5.96
CA ILE A 44 -4.69 -4.03 -6.00
C ILE A 44 -3.76 -4.03 -7.20
N PHE A 45 -2.50 -4.39 -6.95
CA PHE A 45 -1.50 -4.64 -7.98
C PHE A 45 -1.06 -6.11 -7.91
N LYS A 46 -1.06 -6.79 -9.05
CA LYS A 46 -0.50 -8.14 -9.17
C LYS A 46 1.03 -8.06 -9.18
N THR A 47 1.66 -8.84 -8.31
CA THR A 47 3.12 -9.05 -8.33
C THR A 47 3.44 -10.44 -8.91
N LYS A 48 4.73 -10.78 -8.99
CA LYS A 48 5.16 -12.10 -9.45
C LYS A 48 4.58 -13.24 -8.59
N ASN A 49 4.60 -13.07 -7.27
CA ASN A 49 4.28 -14.14 -6.30
C ASN A 49 3.07 -13.80 -5.41
N GLY A 50 2.35 -12.72 -5.70
CA GLY A 50 1.42 -12.15 -4.72
C GLY A 50 0.69 -10.92 -5.22
N TYR A 51 0.37 -10.03 -4.27
CA TYR A 51 -0.35 -8.79 -4.49
C TYR A 51 0.19 -7.68 -3.59
N HIS A 52 0.40 -6.50 -4.17
CA HIS A 52 0.50 -5.27 -3.39
C HIS A 52 -0.89 -4.65 -3.26
N VAL A 53 -1.21 -4.15 -2.08
CA VAL A 53 -2.48 -3.46 -1.83
C VAL A 53 -2.20 -2.07 -1.28
N TYR A 54 -2.85 -1.08 -1.88
CA TYR A 54 -2.78 0.33 -1.49
C TYR A 54 -4.15 0.81 -1.04
N ILE A 55 -4.22 1.39 0.15
CA ILE A 55 -5.40 2.10 0.65
C ILE A 55 -4.93 3.50 1.02
N LEU A 56 -5.44 4.50 0.31
CA LEU A 56 -4.88 5.86 0.32
C LEU A 56 -5.29 6.72 1.53
N LYS A 57 -6.14 6.18 2.41
CA LYS A 57 -6.49 6.81 3.70
C LYS A 57 -5.23 7.07 4.51
N LYS A 58 -5.08 8.29 5.00
CA LYS A 58 -3.99 8.66 5.89
C LYS A 58 -4.27 8.16 7.31
N VAL A 59 -3.30 7.48 7.90
CA VAL A 59 -3.34 6.93 9.26
C VAL A 59 -2.07 7.27 10.01
N THR A 60 -2.13 7.23 11.34
CA THR A 60 -0.92 7.32 12.17
C THR A 60 -0.05 6.07 11.98
N TYR A 61 1.23 6.18 12.32
CA TYR A 61 2.15 5.03 12.27
C TYR A 61 1.70 3.88 13.18
N GLU A 62 1.11 4.19 14.34
CA GLU A 62 0.56 3.19 15.26
C GLU A 62 -0.61 2.42 14.63
N GLU A 63 -1.56 3.14 14.01
CA GLU A 63 -2.67 2.53 13.27
C GLU A 63 -2.17 1.69 12.09
N LEU A 64 -1.19 2.19 11.34
CA LEU A 64 -0.56 1.42 10.26
C LEU A 64 0.01 0.10 10.78
N CYS A 65 0.81 0.14 11.84
CA CYS A 65 1.39 -1.06 12.46
C CYS A 65 0.30 -2.04 12.91
N LYS A 66 -0.76 -1.53 13.54
CA LYS A 66 -1.91 -2.33 13.99
C LYS A 66 -2.60 -3.03 12.83
N ILE A 67 -2.85 -2.33 11.72
CA ILE A 67 -3.47 -2.88 10.51
C ILE A 67 -2.57 -3.95 9.88
N ILE A 68 -1.26 -3.68 9.75
CA ILE A 68 -0.33 -4.66 9.16
C ILE A 68 -0.27 -5.93 10.02
N LYS A 69 -0.18 -5.79 11.34
CA LYS A 69 -0.14 -6.93 12.28
C LYS A 69 -1.41 -7.79 12.18
N ASP A 70 -2.56 -7.14 12.02
CA ASP A 70 -3.86 -7.80 11.89
C ASP A 70 -4.09 -8.40 10.49
N SER A 71 -3.44 -7.90 9.43
CA SER A 71 -3.58 -8.43 8.05
C SER A 71 -3.03 -9.86 7.89
N LYS A 72 -3.28 -10.52 6.76
CA LYS A 72 -2.61 -11.76 6.34
C LYS A 72 -1.32 -11.51 5.51
N CYS A 73 -0.72 -10.32 5.59
CA CYS A 73 0.54 -10.01 4.88
C CYS A 73 1.68 -10.95 5.30
N ASP A 74 2.72 -10.98 4.47
CA ASP A 74 3.95 -11.75 4.70
C ASP A 74 4.46 -11.56 6.15
N PRO A 75 4.80 -12.64 6.89
CA PRO A 75 5.35 -12.55 8.23
C PRO A 75 6.57 -11.63 8.37
N TRP A 76 7.45 -11.57 7.37
CA TRP A 76 8.58 -10.64 7.32
C TRP A 76 8.11 -9.20 7.17
N PHE A 77 7.03 -8.98 6.42
CA PHE A 77 6.37 -7.68 6.34
C PHE A 77 5.75 -7.27 7.69
N LYS A 78 5.51 -8.22 8.60
CA LYS A 78 5.05 -7.99 9.97
C LYS A 78 6.18 -7.87 10.99
N ASP A 79 7.45 -8.05 10.62
CA ASP A 79 8.56 -7.96 11.57
C ASP A 79 8.75 -6.51 12.06
N GLU A 80 8.48 -6.29 13.35
CA GLU A 80 8.59 -5.00 14.01
C GLU A 80 10.04 -4.48 14.00
N LYS A 81 11.07 -5.35 14.08
CA LYS A 81 12.48 -4.94 14.04
C LYS A 81 12.88 -4.29 12.72
N CYS A 82 12.29 -4.75 11.61
CA CYS A 82 12.51 -4.14 10.31
C CYS A 82 11.88 -2.73 10.20
N ARG A 83 10.80 -2.47 10.95
CA ARG A 83 10.10 -1.17 10.93
C ARG A 83 10.56 -0.17 11.99
N GLU A 84 11.12 -0.63 13.11
CA GLU A 84 11.65 0.24 14.17
C GLU A 84 12.68 1.25 13.65
N ASN A 85 13.47 0.87 12.66
CA ASN A 85 14.55 1.73 12.11
C ASN A 85 14.08 2.76 11.09
N MET A 86 13.02 2.49 10.32
CA MET A 86 12.56 3.39 9.23
C MET A 86 11.21 4.05 9.50
N LYS A 87 10.41 3.49 10.42
CA LYS A 87 9.04 3.91 10.75
C LYS A 87 8.14 4.13 9.53
N GLN A 88 8.32 3.32 8.48
CA GLN A 88 7.55 3.39 7.24
C GLN A 88 7.59 2.04 6.54
N VAL A 89 6.60 1.80 5.70
CA VAL A 89 6.58 0.70 4.73
C VAL A 89 7.08 1.21 3.38
N ILE A 90 7.81 0.38 2.64
CA ILE A 90 8.21 0.65 1.26
C ILE A 90 7.76 -0.51 0.38
N LEU A 91 6.96 -0.25 -0.65
CA LEU A 91 6.63 -1.24 -1.68
C LEU A 91 7.32 -0.89 -2.99
N ARG A 92 7.74 -1.93 -3.71
CA ARG A 92 8.45 -1.82 -4.97
C ARG A 92 7.53 -1.32 -6.09
N ILE A 93 8.05 -0.42 -6.92
CA ILE A 93 7.38 0.13 -8.11
C ILE A 93 8.18 -0.08 -9.40
N SER A 94 9.28 -0.82 -9.34
CA SER A 94 10.15 -1.07 -10.49
C SER A 94 10.47 -2.55 -10.67
N LYS A 95 11.05 -2.90 -11.83
CA LYS A 95 11.65 -4.20 -12.07
C LYS A 95 12.73 -4.50 -11.02
N ARG A 96 12.91 -5.78 -10.67
CA ARG A 96 14.04 -6.29 -9.88
C ARG A 96 14.74 -7.38 -10.67
N GLY A 97 15.96 -7.10 -11.14
CA GLY A 97 16.68 -7.99 -12.05
C GLY A 97 15.89 -8.27 -13.32
N GLU A 98 16.17 -9.38 -13.98
CA GLU A 98 15.43 -9.78 -15.19
C GLU A 98 14.11 -10.48 -14.88
N SER A 99 14.05 -11.23 -13.78
CA SER A 99 13.02 -12.23 -13.50
C SER A 99 11.84 -11.72 -12.66
N THR A 100 11.87 -10.47 -12.19
CA THR A 100 10.80 -9.90 -11.35
C THR A 100 10.24 -8.62 -11.99
N PRO A 101 9.09 -8.70 -12.69
CA PRO A 101 8.50 -7.55 -13.39
C PRO A 101 8.00 -6.47 -12.41
N ILE A 102 7.64 -5.32 -12.98
CA ILE A 102 6.96 -4.23 -12.27
C ILE A 102 5.57 -4.75 -11.83
N PRO A 103 5.08 -4.43 -10.61
CA PRO A 103 3.70 -4.72 -10.23
C PRO A 103 2.72 -4.06 -11.20
N GLN A 104 1.70 -4.79 -11.63
CA GLN A 104 0.70 -4.30 -12.59
C GLN A 104 -0.64 -4.09 -11.89
N PHE A 105 -1.32 -2.99 -12.21
CA PHE A 105 -2.68 -2.78 -11.72
C PHE A 105 -3.56 -3.99 -12.08
N TYR A 106 -4.33 -4.46 -11.12
CA TYR A 106 -5.15 -5.66 -11.28
C TYR A 106 -6.63 -5.34 -11.11
N THR A 107 -7.01 -4.75 -9.97
CA THR A 107 -8.42 -4.42 -9.68
C THR A 107 -8.54 -3.45 -8.50
N VAL A 108 -9.76 -3.03 -8.21
CA VAL A 108 -10.12 -2.28 -7.02
C VAL A 108 -11.11 -3.11 -6.20
N ILE A 109 -10.86 -3.22 -4.89
CA ILE A 109 -11.82 -3.78 -3.94
C ILE A 109 -12.57 -2.62 -3.30
N GLU A 110 -13.81 -2.44 -3.73
CA GLU A 110 -14.69 -1.37 -3.27
C GLU A 110 -15.05 -1.48 -1.78
N SER A 111 -15.26 -0.34 -1.14
CA SER A 111 -15.66 -0.21 0.24
C SER A 111 -16.80 0.81 0.40
N PRO A 112 -17.76 0.59 1.32
CA PRO A 112 -18.76 1.60 1.63
C PRO A 112 -18.19 2.80 2.41
N PHE A 113 -16.94 2.74 2.89
CA PHE A 113 -16.33 3.80 3.69
C PHE A 113 -15.50 4.74 2.81
N SER A 114 -15.99 5.93 2.47
CA SER A 114 -15.26 6.85 1.58
C SER A 114 -14.96 8.21 2.20
N ASN A 115 -15.46 8.48 3.41
CA ASN A 115 -15.27 9.76 4.08
C ASN A 115 -13.96 9.77 4.89
N CYS A 116 -12.84 10.00 4.22
CA CYS A 116 -11.53 10.16 4.85
C CYS A 116 -10.60 11.04 4.02
N GLU A 117 -9.66 11.68 4.70
CA GLU A 117 -8.52 12.36 4.07
C GLU A 117 -7.58 11.32 3.43
N VAL A 118 -7.28 11.49 2.15
CA VAL A 118 -6.31 10.66 1.41
C VAL A 118 -5.04 11.43 1.07
N SER A 119 -3.96 10.72 0.79
CA SER A 119 -2.73 11.34 0.26
C SER A 119 -2.87 11.63 -1.24
N LEU A 120 -2.80 12.92 -1.62
CA LEU A 120 -2.87 13.33 -3.02
C LEU A 120 -1.65 12.84 -3.81
N ALA A 121 -0.44 12.94 -3.23
CA ALA A 121 0.80 12.47 -3.85
C ALA A 121 0.76 10.99 -4.27
N HIS A 122 0.27 10.12 -3.38
CA HIS A 122 0.11 8.69 -3.69
C HIS A 122 -0.98 8.47 -4.74
N TRP A 123 -2.09 9.21 -4.67
CA TRP A 123 -3.14 9.15 -5.68
C TRP A 123 -2.61 9.54 -7.06
N LEU A 124 -1.86 10.65 -7.17
CA LEU A 124 -1.25 11.13 -8.40
C LEU A 124 -0.31 10.09 -9.00
N LEU A 125 0.53 9.44 -8.17
CA LEU A 125 1.38 8.35 -8.63
C LEU A 125 0.54 7.21 -9.24
N LEU A 126 -0.45 6.70 -8.52
CA LEU A 126 -1.27 5.58 -9.01
C LEU A 126 -2.04 5.98 -10.28
N ARG A 127 -2.54 7.22 -10.36
CA ARG A 127 -3.32 7.70 -11.49
C ARG A 127 -2.49 7.99 -12.74
N LEU A 128 -1.35 8.65 -12.58
CA LEU A 128 -0.55 9.20 -13.67
C LEU A 128 0.56 8.26 -14.13
N VAL A 129 1.15 7.49 -13.20
CA VAL A 129 2.28 6.59 -13.52
C VAL A 129 1.80 5.17 -13.78
N PHE A 130 0.81 4.71 -13.01
CA PHE A 130 0.26 3.36 -13.15
C PHE A 130 -1.07 3.33 -13.91
N GLU A 131 -1.54 4.49 -14.38
CA GLU A 131 -2.77 4.64 -15.18
C GLU A 131 -4.01 4.02 -14.53
N VAL A 132 -4.03 3.91 -13.20
CA VAL A 132 -5.17 3.33 -12.47
C VAL A 132 -6.39 4.22 -12.68
N PRO A 133 -7.58 3.67 -13.03
CA PRO A 133 -8.78 4.45 -13.32
C PRO A 133 -9.47 4.96 -12.04
N LEU A 134 -8.77 5.81 -11.28
CA LEU A 134 -9.26 6.40 -10.04
C LEU A 134 -10.01 7.71 -10.30
N ASN A 135 -11.11 7.90 -9.58
CA ASN A 135 -11.77 9.21 -9.47
C ASN A 135 -10.91 10.15 -8.62
N TYR A 136 -10.97 11.45 -8.95
CA TYR A 136 -10.30 12.47 -8.14
C TYR A 136 -10.86 12.48 -6.71
N PRO A 137 -10.01 12.47 -5.67
CA PRO A 137 -10.49 12.35 -4.30
C PRO A 137 -11.22 13.61 -3.84
N LYS A 138 -12.33 13.44 -3.13
CA LYS A 138 -13.11 14.57 -2.59
C LYS A 138 -12.45 15.26 -1.39
N CYS A 139 -11.64 14.53 -0.63
CA CYS A 139 -10.95 15.01 0.56
C CYS A 139 -9.50 14.51 0.54
N HIS A 140 -8.53 15.42 0.48
CA HIS A 140 -7.11 15.09 0.36
C HIS A 140 -6.23 16.13 1.05
N ASP A 141 -4.99 15.76 1.34
CA ASP A 141 -4.01 16.61 2.03
C ASP A 141 -3.36 17.71 1.17
N ALA A 142 -3.71 17.77 -0.12
CA ALA A 142 -3.22 18.75 -1.10
C ALA A 142 -1.70 18.75 -1.32
N SER A 143 -1.00 17.78 -0.74
CA SER A 143 0.44 17.63 -0.90
C SER A 143 0.73 16.69 -2.08
N GLU A 144 1.58 17.13 -2.99
CA GLU A 144 2.00 16.36 -4.17
C GLU A 144 3.39 15.72 -3.99
N GLU A 145 4.02 15.92 -2.83
CA GLU A 145 5.34 15.41 -2.54
C GLU A 145 5.29 13.93 -2.12
N LEU A 146 6.07 13.09 -2.81
CA LEU A 146 6.20 11.67 -2.53
C LEU A 146 7.66 11.26 -2.31
N LYS A 147 7.92 10.49 -1.25
CA LYS A 147 9.25 9.93 -1.00
C LYS A 147 9.43 8.61 -1.75
N ILE A 148 10.42 8.59 -2.65
CA ILE A 148 10.81 7.41 -3.43
C ILE A 148 12.20 6.96 -2.98
N PHE A 149 12.37 5.65 -2.83
CA PHE A 149 13.61 5.04 -2.37
C PHE A 149 14.25 4.17 -3.45
N LEU A 150 15.58 4.22 -3.54
CA LEU A 150 16.37 3.22 -4.25
C LEU A 150 16.38 1.93 -3.43
N TYR A 151 15.38 1.10 -3.70
CA TYR A 151 15.17 -0.18 -3.04
C TYR A 151 16.31 -1.17 -3.36
N LYS A 152 17.20 -1.40 -2.40
CA LYS A 152 18.05 -2.60 -2.35
C LYS A 152 17.33 -3.63 -1.48
N THR A 153 16.73 -4.65 -2.09
CA THR A 153 16.34 -5.84 -1.32
C THR A 153 17.58 -6.39 -0.66
N ARG A 154 17.52 -6.70 0.65
CA ARG A 154 18.56 -7.52 1.27
C ARG A 154 18.72 -8.77 0.42
N ARG A 155 19.94 -9.02 -0.04
CA ARG A 155 20.31 -10.30 -0.66
C ARG A 155 20.13 -11.36 0.42
N GLU A 156 19.52 -12.48 0.03
CA GLU A 156 19.60 -13.74 0.77
C GLU A 156 21.07 -14.08 1.07
#